data_AF-A0A804R2V8-F1
#
_entry.id   AF-A0A804R2V8-F1
#
_cell.length_a   1.000
_cell.length_b   1.000
_cell.length_c   1.000
_cell.angle_alpha   90.00
_cell.angle_beta   90.00
_cell.angle_gamma   90.00
#
_symmetry.space_group_name_H-M   'P 1'
#
loop_
_entity.id
_entity.type
_entity.pdbx_description
1 polymer ?
#
loop_
_entity_poly.entity_id
_entity_poly.type
_entity_poly.pdbx_seq_one_letter_code
_entity_poly.pdbx_strand_id
1 'polypeptide(L)'
;MATVTNLKSPVNKWKCGAAPITSMMTVKRWSRGAATSQIGKPAVHMASVDLKGKAYELLRQNSSSFMMEDIYRNPGPLQFEGSGADTKPISLCVEDQDYMGRIKKLQEYLEKVKSIVKPGCSQDVLKAAVSAMASVTEMLTIMSSLSFSGQATI
;
A
#
# COMPACT_ATOMS: atom_id res chain seq x y z
N MET A 1 -10.78 -5.40 10.37
CA MET A 1 -11.38 -5.43 9.02
C MET A 1 -10.97 -6.73 8.36
N ALA A 2 -11.92 -7.53 7.89
CA ALA A 2 -11.61 -8.72 7.10
C ALA A 2 -11.01 -8.30 5.75
N THR A 3 -9.98 -9.01 5.28
CA THR A 3 -9.23 -8.62 4.08
C THR A 3 -8.85 -9.85 3.28
N VAL A 4 -8.86 -9.73 1.95
CA VAL A 4 -8.41 -10.75 1.02
C VAL A 4 -7.34 -10.16 0.11
N THR A 5 -6.22 -10.86 -0.07
CA THR A 5 -5.11 -10.44 -0.94
C THR A 5 -5.02 -11.29 -2.19
N ASN A 6 -4.14 -10.88 -3.12
CA ASN A 6 -3.90 -11.58 -4.39
C ASN A 6 -5.11 -11.59 -5.33
N LEU A 7 -5.95 -10.53 -5.28
CA LEU A 7 -7.21 -10.44 -6.02
C LEU A 7 -7.05 -10.49 -7.55
N LYS A 8 -5.87 -10.15 -8.08
CA LYS A 8 -5.49 -10.31 -9.49
C LYS A 8 -5.41 -11.78 -9.92
N SER A 9 -5.11 -12.69 -9.00
CA SER A 9 -5.02 -14.13 -9.29
C SER A 9 -6.41 -14.79 -9.30
N PRO A 10 -6.52 -16.02 -9.84
CA PRO A 10 -7.73 -16.83 -9.70
C PRO A 10 -8.08 -17.06 -8.21
N VAL A 11 -9.36 -17.29 -7.92
CA VAL A 11 -9.90 -17.35 -6.54
C VAL A 11 -9.18 -18.38 -5.67
N ASN A 12 -8.73 -19.50 -6.24
CA ASN A 12 -7.98 -20.53 -5.52
C ASN A 12 -6.61 -20.09 -4.99
N LYS A 13 -6.09 -18.93 -5.44
CA LYS A 13 -4.83 -18.33 -4.97
C LYS A 13 -5.05 -17.17 -4.01
N TRP A 14 -6.31 -16.84 -3.68
CA TRP A 14 -6.61 -15.78 -2.73
C TRP A 14 -6.20 -16.18 -1.32
N LYS A 15 -5.81 -15.18 -0.53
CA LYS A 15 -5.41 -15.39 0.86
C LYS A 15 -6.26 -14.51 1.76
N CYS A 16 -6.88 -15.13 2.75
CA CYS A 16 -7.67 -14.44 3.77
C CYS A 16 -6.78 -13.92 4.89
N GLY A 17 -7.17 -12.80 5.48
CA GLY A 17 -6.51 -12.20 6.63
C GLY A 17 -7.36 -11.11 7.27
N ALA A 18 -6.73 -10.31 8.14
CA ALA A 18 -7.38 -9.18 8.77
C ALA A 18 -6.39 -8.03 8.96
N ALA A 19 -6.88 -6.79 8.79
CA ALA A 19 -6.17 -5.58 9.14
C ALA A 19 -6.88 -4.87 10.30
N PRO A 20 -6.17 -4.39 11.34
CA PRO A 20 -6.76 -3.60 12.40
C PRO A 20 -7.28 -2.28 11.84
N ILE A 21 -8.50 -1.88 12.16
CA ILE A 21 -9.13 -0.67 11.58
C ILE A 21 -8.31 0.59 11.88
N THR A 22 -7.68 0.63 13.05
CA THR A 22 -6.81 1.72 13.51
C THR A 22 -5.61 1.96 12.60
N SER A 23 -5.13 0.95 11.86
CA SER A 23 -4.03 1.12 10.89
C SER A 23 -4.38 1.97 9.68
N MET A 24 -5.67 2.21 9.44
CA MET A 24 -6.16 3.03 8.32
C MET A 24 -6.72 4.39 8.80
N MET A 25 -6.59 4.71 10.08
CA MET A 25 -7.21 5.89 10.69
C MET A 25 -6.18 7.00 10.95
N THR A 26 -6.62 8.24 10.80
CA THR A 26 -5.91 9.44 11.26
C THR A 26 -6.85 10.36 12.03
N VAL A 27 -6.28 11.27 12.80
CA VAL A 27 -7.03 12.29 13.53
C VAL A 27 -7.16 13.53 12.64
N LYS A 28 -8.32 13.71 12.01
CA LYS A 28 -8.60 14.92 11.23
C LYS A 28 -9.14 16.02 12.14
N ARG A 29 -8.48 17.18 12.14
CA ARG A 29 -9.03 18.40 12.73
C ARG A 29 -10.01 18.99 11.72
N TRP A 30 -11.30 18.76 11.93
CA TRP A 30 -12.31 19.57 11.24
C TRP A 30 -12.38 20.93 11.92
N SER A 31 -11.85 21.95 11.28
CA SER A 31 -12.09 23.35 11.62
C SER A 31 -13.55 23.69 11.32
N ARG A 32 -14.47 23.32 12.21
CA ARG A 32 -15.85 23.83 12.19
C ARG A 32 -15.92 25.13 12.96
N GLY A 33 -15.48 26.23 12.33
CA GLY A 33 -15.59 27.58 12.86
C GLY A 33 -14.82 27.83 14.18
N ALA A 34 -14.72 29.10 14.58
CA ALA A 34 -13.92 29.53 15.71
C ALA A 34 -14.41 29.03 17.09
N ALA A 35 -15.57 28.37 17.17
CA ALA A 35 -16.29 28.10 18.42
C ALA A 35 -16.47 26.60 18.76
N THR A 36 -15.88 25.66 18.01
CA THR A 36 -16.00 24.22 18.31
C THR A 36 -14.67 23.63 18.76
N SER A 37 -14.74 22.77 19.78
CA SER A 37 -13.60 22.11 20.44
C SER A 37 -12.59 21.55 19.43
N GLN A 38 -11.29 21.85 19.62
CA GLN A 38 -10.18 21.42 18.75
C GLN A 38 -9.88 19.90 18.79
N ILE A 39 -10.80 19.10 19.36
CA ILE A 39 -10.68 17.65 19.41
C ILE A 39 -10.80 17.12 17.98
N GLY A 40 -9.67 16.72 17.42
CA GLY A 40 -9.63 16.06 16.12
C GLY A 40 -10.43 14.76 16.16
N LYS A 41 -11.18 14.49 15.10
CA LYS A 41 -12.01 13.29 15.01
C LYS A 41 -11.25 12.19 14.29
N PRO A 42 -11.24 10.96 14.84
CA PRO A 42 -10.66 9.84 14.13
C PRO A 42 -11.46 9.58 12.85
N ALA A 43 -10.76 9.46 11.73
CA ALA A 43 -11.34 9.20 10.41
C ALA A 43 -10.45 8.24 9.63
N VAL A 44 -11.06 7.35 8.86
CA VAL A 44 -10.34 6.49 7.92
C VAL A 44 -9.77 7.34 6.78
N HIS A 45 -8.53 7.08 6.36
CA HIS A 45 -7.92 7.75 5.22
C HIS A 45 -8.73 7.51 3.95
N MET A 46 -9.08 8.58 3.24
CA MET A 46 -9.62 8.47 1.89
C MET A 46 -8.46 8.20 0.95
N ALA A 47 -8.50 7.07 0.24
CA ALA A 47 -7.51 6.74 -0.77
C ALA A 47 -7.81 7.49 -2.07
N SER A 48 -7.08 8.57 -2.33
CA SER A 48 -7.11 9.29 -3.61
C SER A 48 -6.32 8.54 -4.68
N VAL A 49 -6.56 8.86 -5.95
CA VAL A 49 -5.78 8.33 -7.07
C VAL A 49 -4.31 8.71 -6.90
N ASP A 50 -3.42 7.73 -6.86
CA ASP A 50 -1.98 7.96 -6.88
C ASP A 50 -1.53 8.36 -8.29
N LEU A 51 -1.14 9.63 -8.45
CA LEU A 51 -0.65 10.19 -9.71
C LEU A 51 0.74 9.66 -10.11
N LYS A 52 1.41 8.93 -9.21
CA LYS A 52 2.64 8.16 -9.51
C LYS A 52 2.37 6.66 -9.65
N GLY A 53 1.11 6.24 -9.49
CA GLY A 53 0.68 4.85 -9.55
C GLY A 53 0.51 4.36 -10.98
N LYS A 54 0.64 3.04 -11.17
CA LYS A 54 0.58 2.39 -12.49
C LYS A 54 -0.72 2.59 -13.25
N ALA A 55 -1.85 2.67 -12.53
CA ALA A 55 -3.15 2.90 -13.16
C ALA A 55 -3.21 4.29 -13.83
N TYR A 56 -2.69 5.31 -13.16
CA TYR A 56 -2.62 6.66 -13.72
C TYR A 56 -1.53 6.77 -14.79
N GLU A 57 -0.40 6.09 -14.60
CA GLU A 57 0.67 6.01 -15.62
C GLU A 57 0.14 5.40 -16.93
N LEU A 58 -0.62 4.30 -16.87
CA LEU A 58 -1.24 3.69 -18.05
C LEU A 58 -2.20 4.67 -18.75
N LEU A 59 -3.02 5.40 -18.00
CA LEU A 59 -3.89 6.44 -18.57
C LEU A 59 -3.07 7.53 -19.27
N ARG A 60 -2.00 8.00 -18.60
CA ARG A 60 -1.12 9.05 -19.13
C ARG A 60 -0.37 8.62 -20.39
N GLN A 61 0.03 7.36 -20.49
CA GLN A 61 0.68 6.81 -21.68
C GLN A 61 -0.25 6.79 -22.91
N ASN A 62 -1.54 6.57 -22.70
CA ASN A 62 -2.54 6.47 -23.77
C ASN A 62 -3.36 7.76 -23.98
N SER A 63 -3.16 8.81 -23.17
CA SER A 63 -4.02 9.99 -23.21
C SER A 63 -3.93 10.74 -24.53
N SER A 64 -2.73 10.82 -25.13
CA SER A 64 -2.53 11.46 -26.43
C SER A 64 -3.24 10.71 -27.56
N SER A 65 -3.19 9.37 -27.57
CA SER A 65 -3.91 8.58 -28.59
C SER A 65 -5.42 8.67 -28.38
N PHE A 66 -5.91 8.62 -27.14
CA PHE A 66 -7.34 8.80 -26.85
C PHE A 66 -7.88 10.17 -27.25
N MET A 67 -7.02 11.19 -27.32
CA MET A 67 -7.40 12.53 -27.76
C MET A 67 -7.43 12.66 -29.29
N MET A 68 -6.52 11.96 -29.99
CA MET A 68 -6.31 12.14 -31.43
C MET A 68 -7.00 11.08 -32.30
N GLU A 69 -7.35 9.93 -31.72
CA GLU A 69 -7.87 8.76 -32.43
C GLU A 69 -9.23 8.32 -31.85
N ASP A 70 -10.08 7.74 -32.69
CA ASP A 70 -11.41 7.22 -32.32
C ASP A 70 -11.34 5.85 -31.62
N ILE A 71 -10.59 5.76 -30.51
CA ILE A 71 -10.36 4.51 -29.76
C ILE A 71 -11.45 4.30 -28.69
N TYR A 72 -12.71 4.26 -29.12
CA TYR A 72 -13.81 4.00 -28.22
C TYR A 72 -13.93 2.51 -27.86
N ARG A 73 -14.21 2.22 -26.59
CA ARG A 73 -14.49 0.87 -26.10
C ARG A 73 -15.94 0.81 -25.64
N ASN A 74 -16.66 -0.19 -26.13
CA ASN A 74 -18.04 -0.48 -25.72
C ASN A 74 -18.07 -1.82 -24.95
N PRO A 75 -17.74 -1.82 -23.65
CA PRO A 75 -17.79 -3.06 -22.86
C PRO A 75 -19.23 -3.59 -22.84
N GLY A 76 -19.37 -4.92 -22.98
CA GLY A 76 -20.67 -5.56 -22.85
C GLY A 76 -21.20 -5.57 -21.42
N PRO A 77 -22.43 -6.07 -21.20
CA PRO A 77 -23.00 -6.27 -19.87
C PRO A 77 -22.12 -7.21 -19.01
N LEU A 78 -22.21 -7.08 -17.69
CA LEU A 78 -21.60 -8.03 -16.75
C LEU A 78 -22.06 -9.45 -17.06
N GLN A 79 -21.11 -10.37 -17.21
CA GLN A 79 -21.36 -11.79 -17.45
C GLN A 79 -21.12 -12.59 -16.16
N PHE A 80 -21.91 -13.63 -15.92
CA PHE A 80 -21.75 -14.53 -14.77
C PHE A 80 -21.11 -15.87 -15.15
N GLU A 81 -21.14 -16.22 -16.44
CA GLU A 81 -20.59 -17.47 -16.96
C GLU A 81 -19.88 -17.21 -18.31
N GLY A 82 -19.04 -18.15 -18.73
CA GLY A 82 -18.33 -18.08 -20.00
C GLY A 82 -17.11 -17.15 -19.99
N SER A 83 -16.59 -16.86 -21.18
CA SER A 83 -15.41 -16.02 -21.36
C SER A 83 -15.71 -14.59 -20.91
N GLY A 84 -14.96 -14.10 -19.92
CA GLY A 84 -15.08 -12.74 -19.41
C GLY A 84 -15.77 -12.62 -18.06
N ALA A 85 -16.39 -13.68 -17.54
CA ALA A 85 -17.01 -13.67 -16.21
C ALA A 85 -16.00 -13.35 -15.08
N ASP A 86 -14.74 -13.78 -15.24
CA ASP A 86 -13.66 -13.53 -14.29
C ASP A 86 -12.86 -12.24 -14.58
N THR A 87 -13.34 -11.37 -15.48
CA THR A 87 -12.63 -10.14 -15.84
C THR A 87 -12.53 -9.20 -14.64
N LYS A 88 -11.31 -8.73 -14.38
CA LYS A 88 -11.00 -7.80 -13.27
C LYS A 88 -10.80 -6.39 -13.80
N PRO A 89 -11.08 -5.35 -13.00
CA PRO A 89 -10.85 -3.98 -13.43
C PRO A 89 -9.38 -3.75 -13.76
N ILE A 90 -9.11 -2.95 -14.79
CA ILE A 90 -7.75 -2.66 -15.27
C ILE A 90 -6.88 -2.11 -14.14
N SER A 91 -7.43 -1.24 -13.28
CA SER A 91 -6.74 -0.68 -12.12
C SER A 91 -6.13 -1.77 -11.22
N LEU A 92 -6.89 -2.83 -10.91
CA LEU A 92 -6.40 -3.96 -10.11
C LEU A 92 -5.37 -4.82 -10.87
N CYS A 93 -5.54 -4.95 -12.19
CA CYS A 93 -4.66 -5.77 -13.02
C CYS A 93 -3.28 -5.13 -13.24
N VAL A 94 -3.21 -3.80 -13.33
CA VAL A 94 -1.93 -3.09 -13.53
C VAL A 94 -1.21 -2.80 -12.23
N GLU A 95 -1.92 -2.78 -11.11
CA GLU A 95 -1.35 -2.61 -9.79
C GLU A 95 -0.40 -3.78 -9.45
N ASP A 96 0.79 -3.43 -8.97
CA ASP A 96 1.84 -4.37 -8.58
C ASP A 96 2.20 -4.28 -7.09
N GLN A 97 1.42 -3.51 -6.33
CA GLN A 97 1.64 -3.30 -4.91
C GLN A 97 1.11 -4.50 -4.11
N ASP A 98 1.96 -5.51 -3.89
CA ASP A 98 1.69 -6.56 -2.90
C ASP A 98 2.16 -6.11 -1.50
N TYR A 99 1.40 -5.19 -0.90
CA TYR A 99 1.72 -4.64 0.42
C TYR A 99 1.94 -5.73 1.48
N MET A 100 0.99 -6.67 1.58
CA MET A 100 1.05 -7.75 2.58
C MET A 100 2.17 -8.75 2.28
N GLY A 101 2.42 -9.07 1.01
CA GLY A 101 3.56 -9.90 0.63
C GLY A 101 4.90 -9.25 0.98
N ARG A 102 5.02 -7.92 0.81
CA ARG A 102 6.23 -7.17 1.22
C ARG A 102 6.42 -7.16 2.73
N ILE A 103 5.36 -7.00 3.52
CA ILE A 103 5.42 -7.14 4.99
C ILE A 103 5.87 -8.54 5.38
N LYS A 104 5.31 -9.58 4.76
CA LYS A 104 5.70 -10.96 5.06
C LYS A 104 7.17 -11.20 4.74
N LYS A 105 7.65 -10.72 3.59
CA LYS A 105 9.07 -10.80 3.21
C LYS A 105 9.98 -10.06 4.19
N LEU A 106 9.56 -8.90 4.70
CA LEU A 106 10.27 -8.19 5.77
C LEU A 106 10.37 -9.04 7.04
N GLN A 107 9.26 -9.62 7.49
CA GLN A 107 9.25 -10.52 8.65
C GLN A 107 10.18 -11.74 8.45
N GLU A 108 10.19 -12.33 7.26
CA GLU A 108 11.10 -13.42 6.91
C GLU A 108 12.58 -13.00 7.04
N TYR A 109 12.95 -11.78 6.63
CA TYR A 109 14.31 -11.28 6.81
C TYR A 109 14.65 -11.04 8.29
N LEU A 110 13.72 -10.49 9.08
CA LEU A 110 13.93 -10.29 10.52
C LEU A 110 14.15 -11.62 11.24
N GLU A 111 13.39 -12.66 10.91
CA GLU A 111 13.59 -14.00 11.46
C GLU A 111 14.92 -14.62 11.01
N LYS A 112 15.36 -14.39 9.76
CA LYS A 112 16.71 -14.79 9.32
C LYS A 112 17.81 -14.10 10.14
N VAL A 113 17.72 -12.79 10.36
CA VAL A 113 18.68 -12.05 11.19
C VAL A 113 18.70 -12.60 12.61
N LYS A 114 17.52 -12.84 13.21
CA LYS A 114 17.39 -13.46 14.54
C LYS A 114 17.98 -14.87 14.59
N SER A 115 17.87 -15.64 13.50
CA SER A 115 18.44 -16.98 13.41
C SER A 115 19.97 -16.99 13.35
N ILE A 116 20.58 -15.94 12.75
CA ILE A 116 22.02 -15.77 12.61
C ILE A 116 22.63 -15.19 13.91
N VAL A 117 21.98 -14.18 14.50
CA VAL A 117 22.45 -13.48 15.70
C VAL A 117 21.92 -14.18 16.96
N LYS A 118 22.38 -15.41 17.20
CA LYS A 118 22.12 -16.16 18.44
C LYS A 118 23.26 -15.97 19.45
N PRO A 119 23.01 -16.18 20.76
CA PRO A 119 24.09 -16.26 21.73
C PRO A 119 25.15 -17.29 21.28
N GLY A 120 26.40 -16.85 21.13
CA GLY A 120 27.49 -17.65 20.56
C GLY A 120 27.93 -17.26 19.14
N CYS A 121 27.27 -16.29 18.48
CA CYS A 121 27.78 -15.72 17.23
C CYS A 121 29.10 -14.96 17.42
N SER A 122 29.86 -14.79 16.34
CA SER A 122 31.12 -14.03 16.36
C SER A 122 30.87 -12.54 16.63
N GLN A 123 31.81 -11.90 17.30
CA GLN A 123 31.69 -10.49 17.66
C GLN A 123 31.56 -9.58 16.43
N ASP A 124 32.19 -9.96 15.32
CA ASP A 124 32.10 -9.21 14.06
C ASP A 124 30.71 -9.29 13.44
N VAL A 125 30.09 -10.48 13.45
CA VAL A 125 28.71 -10.66 12.99
C VAL A 125 27.74 -9.87 13.86
N LEU A 126 27.93 -9.90 15.18
CA LEU A 126 27.10 -9.14 16.11
C LEU A 126 27.22 -7.63 15.88
N LYS A 127 28.45 -7.10 15.77
CA LYS A 127 28.70 -5.68 15.48
C LYS A 127 28.09 -5.25 14.14
N ALA A 128 28.29 -6.06 13.10
CA ALA A 128 27.73 -5.79 11.78
C ALA A 128 26.20 -5.77 11.80
N ALA A 129 25.57 -6.75 12.46
CA ALA A 129 24.11 -6.81 12.57
C ALA A 129 23.53 -5.62 13.35
N VAL A 130 24.13 -5.25 14.49
CA VAL A 130 23.69 -4.09 15.28
C VAL A 130 23.82 -2.80 14.48
N SER A 131 24.96 -2.59 13.81
CA SER A 131 25.19 -1.39 12.98
C SER A 131 24.19 -1.29 11.82
N ALA A 132 23.91 -2.41 11.14
CA ALA A 132 22.97 -2.44 10.02
C ALA A 132 21.53 -2.15 10.50
N MET A 133 21.11 -2.75 11.61
CA MET A 133 19.75 -2.55 12.17
C MET A 133 19.57 -1.13 12.73
N ALA A 134 20.61 -0.54 13.31
CA ALA A 134 20.61 0.85 13.74
C ALA A 134 20.38 1.80 12.55
N SER A 135 21.10 1.60 11.44
CA SER A 135 20.94 2.38 10.21
C SER A 135 19.53 2.25 9.62
N VAL A 136 18.98 1.03 9.55
CA VAL A 136 17.60 0.81 9.10
C VAL A 136 16.59 1.56 9.99
N THR A 137 16.78 1.51 11.30
CA THR A 137 15.89 2.19 12.24
C THR A 137 15.94 3.71 12.05
N GLU A 138 17.13 4.29 11.93
CA GLU A 138 17.32 5.73 11.70
C GLU A 138 16.65 6.21 10.40
N MET A 139 16.86 5.49 9.29
CA MET A 139 16.22 5.80 8.01
C MET A 139 14.69 5.78 8.11
N LEU A 140 14.13 4.75 8.77
CA LEU A 140 12.67 4.63 8.94
C LEU A 140 12.11 5.74 9.84
N THR A 141 12.83 6.14 10.89
CA THR A 141 12.46 7.28 11.74
C THR A 141 12.40 8.59 10.93
N ILE A 142 13.41 8.85 10.10
CA ILE A 142 13.44 10.03 9.21
C ILE A 142 12.26 10.02 8.22
N MET A 143 11.97 8.87 7.60
CA MET A 143 10.83 8.75 6.68
C MET A 143 9.48 8.96 7.38
N SER A 144 9.35 8.48 8.61
CA SER A 144 8.12 8.64 9.39
C SER A 144 7.86 10.10 9.77
N SER A 145 8.89 10.89 10.08
CA SER A 145 8.74 12.31 10.45
C SER A 145 8.36 13.20 9.27
N LEU A 146 8.93 12.96 8.08
CA LEU A 146 8.59 13.69 6.85
C LEU A 146 7.12 13.51 6.42
N SER A 147 6.55 12.35 6.74
CA SER A 147 5.15 12.05 6.42
C SER A 147 4.16 12.92 7.21
N PHE A 148 4.55 13.43 8.38
CA PHE A 148 3.71 14.34 9.16
C PHE A 148 3.72 15.78 8.64
N SER A 149 4.81 16.24 8.02
CA SER A 149 4.91 17.62 7.51
C SER A 149 4.14 17.86 6.21
N GLY A 150 3.93 16.82 5.39
CA GLY A 150 3.31 16.95 4.06
C GLY A 150 1.79 17.14 4.01
N GLN A 151 1.08 17.06 5.14
CA GLN A 151 -0.38 17.20 5.19
C GLN A 151 -0.88 18.60 5.64
N ALA A 152 0.02 19.55 5.89
CA ALA A 152 -0.33 20.90 6.37
C ALA A 152 -0.56 21.93 5.25
N THR A 153 -0.57 21.54 3.98
CA THR A 153 -0.67 22.47 2.85
C THR A 153 -1.57 21.89 1.77
N ILE A 154 -2.87 22.18 1.86
CA ILE A 154 -3.90 22.43 0.81
C ILE A 154 -5.22 22.66 1.55
#